data_AF-Q2UNN4-F1
#
_entry.id   AF-Q2UNN4-F1
#
_cell.length_a   1.000
_cell.length_b   1.000
_cell.length_c   1.000
_cell.angle_alpha   90.00
_cell.angle_beta   90.00
_cell.angle_gamma   90.00
#
_symmetry.space_group_name_H-M   'P 1'
#
loop_
_entity.id
_entity.type
_entity.pdbx_description
1 polymer ?
#
loop_
_entity_poly.entity_id
_entity_poly.type
_entity_poly.pdbx_seq_one_letter_code
_entity_poly.pdbx_strand_id
1 'polypeptide(L)'
;MGRDTIPDDLRNHSASSLEWDASLEASAQTLAARCVYQHDTTINGGGYGQNIGYGVSSEKIGEMITNLMYNNEMGYFEALYGEANPSMDNFDAWGHFSQIVWKGTTHVGCATVTCNSLGNVDSSVAVPFTVCNYSPAGNYAGEYADNVLRPLGQAMYVVS
;
A
#
# COMPACT_ATOMS: atom_id res chain seq x y z
N MET A 1 18.97 3.28 -3.43
CA MET A 1 17.73 3.04 -2.67
C MET A 1 17.37 1.59 -2.83
N GLY A 2 17.22 0.88 -1.71
CA GLY A 2 17.20 -0.58 -1.65
C GLY A 2 16.04 -1.15 -2.44
N ARG A 3 16.37 -1.94 -3.46
CA ARG A 3 15.44 -2.80 -4.22
C ARG A 3 15.08 -4.07 -3.44
N ASP A 4 15.47 -4.12 -2.17
CA ASP A 4 15.48 -5.35 -1.40
C ASP A 4 14.33 -5.32 -0.40
N THR A 5 13.32 -6.12 -0.76
CA THR A 5 12.31 -6.73 0.10
C THR A 5 11.19 -5.80 0.60
N ILE A 6 10.02 -5.94 -0.02
CA ILE A 6 8.77 -5.85 0.72
C ILE A 6 8.82 -6.95 1.80
N PRO A 7 8.42 -6.66 3.05
CA PRO A 7 8.81 -7.47 4.19
C PRO A 7 8.22 -8.88 4.16
N ASP A 8 8.84 -9.78 4.94
CA ASP A 8 8.35 -11.12 5.29
C ASP A 8 6.89 -11.13 5.82
N ASP A 9 6.32 -9.98 6.16
CA ASP A 9 4.95 -9.79 6.61
C ASP A 9 3.89 -10.36 5.65
N LEU A 10 4.11 -10.29 4.34
CA LEU A 10 3.23 -10.91 3.34
C LEU A 10 3.10 -12.42 3.56
N ARG A 11 4.21 -13.06 3.95
CA ARG A 11 4.25 -14.50 4.20
C ARG A 11 3.45 -14.87 5.43
N ASN A 12 3.30 -13.95 6.39
CA ASN A 12 2.41 -14.16 7.52
C ASN A 12 0.95 -14.28 7.06
N HIS A 13 0.55 -13.68 5.93
CA HIS A 13 -0.80 -13.79 5.38
C HIS A 13 -0.91 -14.74 4.18
N SER A 14 0.05 -15.66 4.02
CA SER A 14 0.11 -16.59 2.86
C SER A 14 0.09 -15.89 1.49
N ALA A 15 0.42 -14.60 1.44
CA ALA A 15 0.64 -13.85 0.23
C ALA A 15 2.09 -14.05 -0.25
N SER A 16 2.29 -14.08 -1.57
CA SER A 16 3.62 -14.16 -2.15
C SER A 16 4.36 -12.85 -1.97
N SER A 17 5.70 -12.91 -1.90
CA SER A 17 6.52 -11.70 -2.00
C SER A 17 6.26 -11.01 -3.33
N LEU A 18 6.10 -9.69 -3.32
CA LEU A 18 5.90 -8.92 -4.55
C LEU A 18 7.23 -8.67 -5.27
N GLU A 19 7.19 -8.70 -6.59
CA GLU A 19 8.28 -8.29 -7.47
C GLU A 19 8.20 -6.78 -7.77
N TRP A 20 9.36 -6.13 -7.91
CA TRP A 20 9.38 -4.72 -8.28
C TRP A 20 9.13 -4.53 -9.77
N ASP A 21 8.18 -3.66 -10.11
CA ASP A 21 7.84 -3.30 -11.48
C ASP A 21 8.14 -1.81 -11.73
N ALA A 22 9.08 -1.58 -12.65
CA ALA A 22 9.53 -0.23 -13.00
C ALA A 22 8.45 0.62 -13.70
N SER A 23 7.46 0.00 -14.35
CA SER A 23 6.36 0.73 -15.00
C SER A 23 5.33 1.22 -13.97
N LEU A 24 5.09 0.43 -12.91
CA LEU A 24 4.27 0.82 -11.77
C LEU A 24 4.95 1.97 -10.99
N GLU A 25 6.27 1.88 -10.78
CA GLU A 25 7.08 2.95 -10.17
C GLU A 25 7.01 4.24 -11.00
N ALA A 26 7.18 4.17 -12.33
CA ALA A 26 7.09 5.35 -13.20
C ALA A 26 5.72 6.03 -13.12
N SER A 27 4.66 5.23 -13.00
CA SER A 27 3.28 5.73 -12.83
C SER A 27 3.09 6.36 -11.45
N ALA A 28 3.64 5.75 -10.40
CA ALA A 28 3.64 6.30 -9.05
C ALA A 28 4.40 7.63 -8.97
N GLN A 29 5.57 7.70 -9.59
CA GLN A 29 6.39 8.91 -9.67
C GLN A 29 5.65 10.05 -10.40
N THR A 30 4.92 9.72 -11.47
CA THR A 30 4.11 10.69 -12.22
C THR A 30 2.99 11.26 -11.35
N LEU A 31 2.31 10.44 -10.55
CA LEU A 31 1.29 10.91 -9.62
C LEU A 31 1.90 11.73 -8.49
N ALA A 32 2.93 11.21 -7.82
CA ALA A 32 3.58 11.85 -6.68
C ALA A 32 4.11 13.25 -7.04
N ALA A 33 4.65 13.41 -8.24
CA ALA A 33 5.15 14.69 -8.75
C ALA A 33 4.07 15.76 -8.95
N ARG A 34 2.78 15.40 -8.97
CA ARG A 34 1.68 16.39 -9.04
C ARG A 34 1.52 17.14 -7.72
N CYS A 35 2.03 16.61 -6.61
CA CYS A 35 1.91 17.20 -5.29
C CYS A 35 0.46 17.54 -4.89
N VAL A 36 -0.47 16.64 -5.19
CA VAL A 36 -1.86 16.66 -4.72
C VAL A 36 -2.16 15.31 -4.11
N TYR A 37 -2.52 15.29 -2.83
CA TYR A 37 -2.87 14.06 -2.11
C TYR A 37 -4.24 13.56 -2.57
N GLN A 38 -4.24 12.71 -3.58
CA GLN A 38 -5.41 12.05 -4.14
C GLN A 38 -5.00 10.82 -4.95
N HIS A 39 -5.91 9.86 -5.08
CA HIS A 39 -5.71 8.70 -5.91
C HIS A 39 -5.84 9.01 -7.41
N ASP A 40 -5.05 8.34 -8.24
CA ASP A 40 -5.22 8.25 -9.70
C ASP A 40 -4.60 6.95 -10.21
N THR A 41 -5.46 5.99 -10.57
CA THR A 41 -5.07 4.67 -11.09
C THR A 41 -5.21 4.55 -12.61
N THR A 42 -5.24 5.69 -13.32
CA THR A 42 -5.40 5.74 -14.79
C THR A 42 -4.12 6.07 -15.55
N ILE A 43 -3.05 6.43 -14.83
CA ILE A 43 -1.78 6.87 -15.41
C ILE A 43 -1.11 5.69 -16.14
N ASN A 44 -0.55 5.95 -17.32
CA ASN A 44 0.22 4.99 -18.13
C ASN A 44 -0.50 3.65 -18.41
N GLY A 45 -1.82 3.68 -18.59
CA GLY A 45 -2.63 2.49 -18.93
C GLY A 45 -3.47 1.94 -17.78
N GLY A 46 -3.18 2.35 -16.55
CA GLY A 46 -4.00 2.07 -15.37
C GLY A 46 -4.19 0.58 -15.04
N GLY A 47 -5.27 0.26 -14.33
CA GLY A 47 -5.64 -1.12 -13.98
C GLY A 47 -4.88 -1.72 -12.79
N TYR A 48 -4.08 -0.90 -12.10
CA TYR A 48 -3.38 -1.24 -10.87
C TYR A 48 -4.14 -0.73 -9.63
N GLY A 49 -3.93 -1.38 -8.49
CA GLY A 49 -4.32 -0.89 -7.17
C GLY A 49 -3.34 0.16 -6.67
N GLN A 50 -3.70 0.92 -5.63
CA GLN A 50 -2.86 2.03 -5.16
C GLN A 50 -3.03 2.31 -3.68
N ASN A 51 -1.90 2.41 -2.98
CA ASN A 51 -1.82 3.00 -1.65
C ASN A 51 -1.08 4.33 -1.76
N ILE A 52 -1.55 5.34 -1.01
CA ILE A 52 -0.88 6.64 -0.94
C ILE A 52 -0.67 7.03 0.53
N GLY A 53 0.40 7.76 0.80
CA GLY A 53 0.71 8.24 2.15
C GLY A 53 1.65 9.42 2.11
N TYR A 54 1.76 10.16 3.21
CA TYR A 54 2.67 11.30 3.28
C TYR A 54 3.38 11.39 4.64
N GLY A 55 4.45 12.19 4.70
CA GLY A 55 5.17 12.48 5.95
C GLY A 55 6.34 11.55 6.27
N VAL A 56 6.59 10.51 5.47
CA VAL A 56 7.74 9.60 5.61
C VAL A 56 8.69 9.77 4.43
N SER A 57 9.98 9.96 4.69
CA SER A 57 10.97 10.19 3.64
C SER A 57 11.21 8.94 2.78
N SER A 58 11.76 9.13 1.58
CA SER A 58 12.07 8.07 0.63
C SER A 58 13.00 6.98 1.19
N GLU A 59 13.88 7.35 2.12
CA GLU A 59 14.82 6.41 2.77
C GLU A 59 14.12 5.49 3.76
N LYS A 60 12.94 5.87 4.24
CA LYS A 60 12.15 5.20 5.27
C LYS A 60 10.85 4.62 4.73
N ILE A 61 10.76 4.39 3.42
CA ILE A 61 9.56 3.85 2.77
C ILE A 61 9.10 2.52 3.40
N GLY A 62 10.04 1.69 3.86
CA GLY A 62 9.74 0.46 4.60
C GLY A 62 8.95 0.71 5.89
N GLU A 63 9.18 1.80 6.60
CA GLU A 63 8.40 2.17 7.81
C GLU A 63 6.96 2.54 7.44
N MET A 64 6.74 3.26 6.33
CA MET A 64 5.40 3.63 5.87
C MET A 64 4.59 2.38 5.51
N ILE A 65 5.16 1.48 4.70
CA ILE A 65 4.44 0.28 4.26
C ILE A 65 4.24 -0.70 5.42
N THR A 66 5.30 -0.99 6.18
CA THR A 66 5.28 -2.03 7.21
C THR A 66 4.57 -1.56 8.47
N ASN A 67 5.02 -0.45 9.04
CA ASN A 67 4.54 -0.03 10.35
C ASN A 67 3.20 0.70 10.22
N LEU A 68 3.10 1.64 9.27
CA LEU A 68 1.92 2.52 9.18
C LEU A 68 0.76 1.87 8.42
N MET A 69 1.00 1.25 7.27
CA MET A 69 -0.07 0.71 6.42
C MET A 69 -0.40 -0.75 6.70
N TYR A 70 0.54 -1.55 7.22
CA TYR A 70 0.31 -2.96 7.53
C TYR A 70 0.07 -3.18 9.03
N ASN A 71 1.06 -2.92 9.90
CA ASN A 71 0.96 -3.21 11.34
C ASN A 71 -0.16 -2.44 12.05
N ASN A 72 -0.29 -1.14 11.78
CA ASN A 72 -1.33 -0.33 12.42
C ASN A 72 -2.74 -0.65 11.91
N GLU A 73 -2.86 -1.19 10.69
CA GLU A 73 -4.14 -1.41 10.04
C GLU A 73 -4.68 -2.84 10.19
N MET A 74 -3.80 -3.85 10.28
CA MET A 74 -4.20 -5.27 10.29
C MET A 74 -5.26 -5.61 11.34
N GLY A 75 -5.22 -4.94 12.50
CA GLY A 75 -6.13 -5.17 13.62
C GLY A 75 -7.58 -4.78 13.30
N TYR A 76 -7.78 -3.81 12.38
CA TYR A 76 -9.11 -3.40 11.95
C TYR A 76 -9.78 -4.44 11.02
N PHE A 77 -9.02 -5.39 10.47
CA PHE A 77 -9.55 -6.45 9.61
C PHE A 77 -9.86 -7.76 10.35
N GLU A 78 -9.57 -7.87 11.66
CA GLU A 78 -9.63 -9.13 12.41
C GLU A 78 -11.02 -9.81 12.39
N ALA A 79 -12.09 -9.01 12.46
CA ALA A 79 -13.46 -9.51 12.42
C ALA A 79 -13.98 -9.78 11.00
N LEU A 80 -13.24 -9.38 9.96
CA LEU A 80 -13.66 -9.38 8.55
C LEU A 80 -13.12 -10.57 7.75
N TYR A 81 -12.15 -11.31 8.29
CA TYR A 81 -11.58 -12.48 7.61
C TYR A 81 -12.64 -13.52 7.24
N GLY A 82 -12.59 -13.97 5.98
CA GLY A 82 -13.53 -14.95 5.43
C GLY A 82 -14.80 -14.34 4.82
N GLU A 83 -14.98 -13.02 4.91
CA GLU A 83 -16.06 -12.33 4.22
C GLU A 83 -15.65 -12.02 2.77
N ALA A 84 -16.48 -12.40 1.80
CA ALA A 84 -16.26 -12.04 0.40
C ALA A 84 -16.48 -10.53 0.14
N ASN A 85 -17.36 -9.90 0.93
CA ASN A 85 -17.71 -8.49 0.85
C ASN A 85 -17.73 -7.89 2.27
N PRO A 86 -16.56 -7.59 2.86
CA PRO A 86 -16.49 -6.95 4.16
C PRO A 86 -17.14 -5.56 4.14
N SER A 87 -17.57 -5.05 5.30
CA SER A 87 -18.12 -3.70 5.39
C SER A 87 -17.09 -2.65 4.97
N MET A 88 -17.49 -1.77 4.06
CA MET A 88 -16.66 -0.68 3.56
C MET A 88 -16.73 0.58 4.44
N ASP A 89 -17.53 0.58 5.52
CA ASP A 89 -17.75 1.76 6.38
C ASP A 89 -16.46 2.28 7.05
N ASN A 90 -15.48 1.40 7.23
CA ASN A 90 -14.18 1.73 7.84
C ASN A 90 -13.01 1.41 6.90
N PHE A 91 -13.25 1.45 5.58
CA PHE A 91 -12.24 1.05 4.58
C PHE A 91 -10.93 1.84 4.71
N ASP A 92 -10.99 3.14 5.02
CA ASP A 92 -9.80 3.97 5.19
C ASP A 92 -8.86 3.51 6.32
N ALA A 93 -9.34 2.64 7.24
CA ALA A 93 -8.54 2.11 8.35
C ALA A 93 -7.93 0.73 8.07
N TRP A 94 -8.28 0.06 6.97
CA TRP A 94 -7.76 -1.28 6.64
C TRP A 94 -7.47 -1.48 5.14
N GLY A 95 -7.81 -0.52 4.29
CA GLY A 95 -7.71 -0.59 2.84
C GLY A 95 -6.28 -0.74 2.36
N HIS A 96 -5.32 -0.10 3.04
CA HIS A 96 -3.91 -0.26 2.68
C HIS A 96 -3.42 -1.65 3.07
N PHE A 97 -3.73 -2.11 4.28
CA PHE A 97 -3.40 -3.47 4.74
C PHE A 97 -3.91 -4.53 3.76
N SER A 98 -5.20 -4.47 3.41
CA SER A 98 -5.84 -5.46 2.54
C SER A 98 -5.22 -5.49 1.13
N GLN A 99 -4.80 -4.35 0.58
CA GLN A 99 -4.06 -4.32 -0.68
C GLN A 99 -2.64 -4.90 -0.53
N ILE A 100 -1.94 -4.60 0.56
CA ILE A 100 -0.59 -5.11 0.82
C ILE A 100 -0.62 -6.63 0.84
N VAL A 101 -1.52 -7.24 1.60
CA VAL A 101 -1.60 -8.70 1.75
C VAL A 101 -2.44 -9.40 0.67
N TRP A 102 -2.89 -8.68 -0.37
CA TRP A 102 -3.77 -9.24 -1.38
C TRP A 102 -3.06 -10.36 -2.16
N LYS A 103 -3.47 -11.61 -1.93
CA LYS A 103 -2.83 -12.81 -2.47
C LYS A 103 -2.63 -12.80 -4.00
N GLY A 104 -3.58 -12.23 -4.75
CA GLY A 104 -3.50 -12.14 -6.21
C GLY A 104 -2.52 -11.08 -6.72
N THR A 105 -2.07 -10.15 -5.88
CA THR A 105 -1.11 -9.11 -6.25
C THR A 105 0.28 -9.73 -6.32
N THR A 106 1.03 -9.45 -7.38
CA THR A 106 2.36 -10.05 -7.59
C THR A 106 3.45 -9.00 -7.81
N HIS A 107 3.08 -7.77 -8.15
CA HIS A 107 4.01 -6.70 -8.47
C HIS A 107 3.68 -5.43 -7.71
N VAL A 108 4.71 -4.66 -7.39
CA VAL A 108 4.60 -3.32 -6.82
C VAL A 108 5.53 -2.35 -7.56
N GLY A 109 5.20 -1.07 -7.56
CA GLY A 109 6.17 -0.01 -7.78
C GLY A 109 5.80 1.24 -6.99
N CYS A 110 6.75 1.78 -6.25
CA CYS A 110 6.54 2.93 -5.37
C CYS A 110 7.45 4.11 -5.73
N ALA A 111 6.97 5.32 -5.47
CA ALA A 111 7.76 6.53 -5.59
C ALA A 111 7.40 7.54 -4.50
N THR A 112 8.39 8.26 -3.99
CA THR A 112 8.21 9.34 -3.03
C THR A 112 8.74 10.65 -3.61
N VAL A 113 7.93 11.71 -3.55
CA VAL A 113 8.31 13.07 -3.94
C VAL A 113 8.13 14.01 -2.76
N THR A 114 9.17 14.77 -2.42
CA THR A 114 9.04 15.85 -1.43
C THR A 114 8.40 17.08 -2.07
N CYS A 115 7.18 17.37 -1.65
CA CYS A 115 6.37 18.47 -2.14
C CYS A 115 6.52 19.70 -1.24
N ASN A 116 6.89 20.86 -1.79
CA ASN A 116 6.97 22.12 -1.02
C ASN A 116 5.63 22.50 -0.39
N SER A 117 4.53 22.17 -1.09
CA SER A 117 3.16 22.17 -0.59
C SER A 117 2.47 20.96 -1.22
N LEU A 118 1.70 20.23 -0.41
CA LEU A 118 0.94 19.06 -0.84
C LEU A 118 -0.54 19.42 -0.82
N GLY A 119 -1.18 19.51 -1.99
CA GLY A 119 -2.61 19.80 -2.10
C GLY A 119 -3.45 18.77 -1.35
N ASN A 120 -4.61 19.20 -0.81
CA ASN A 120 -5.50 18.44 0.08
C ASN A 120 -4.87 18.03 1.43
N VAL A 121 -3.69 18.53 1.76
CA VAL A 121 -3.05 18.34 3.07
C VAL A 121 -2.72 19.72 3.62
N ASP A 122 -3.18 19.99 4.84
CA ASP A 122 -2.82 21.21 5.56
C ASP A 122 -1.39 21.06 6.13
N SER A 123 -0.41 21.53 5.37
CA SER A 123 0.99 21.57 5.78
C SER A 123 1.66 22.88 5.40
N SER A 124 2.35 23.48 6.37
CA SER A 124 3.18 24.68 6.18
C SER A 124 4.65 24.35 5.83
N VAL A 125 5.00 23.07 5.71
CA VAL A 125 6.35 22.59 5.44
C VAL A 125 6.36 21.65 4.25
N ALA A 126 7.55 21.43 3.67
CA ALA A 126 7.71 20.44 2.62
C ALA A 126 7.39 19.03 3.17
N VAL A 127 6.55 18.28 2.45
CA VAL A 127 6.04 16.97 2.87
C VAL A 127 6.42 15.92 1.83
N PRO A 128 7.06 14.80 2.22
CA PRO A 128 7.20 13.64 1.36
C PRO A 128 5.82 13.04 1.05
N PHE A 129 5.49 12.90 -0.24
CA PHE A 129 4.30 12.24 -0.73
C PHE A 129 4.69 10.94 -1.44
N THR A 130 4.20 9.82 -0.92
CA THR A 130 4.47 8.47 -1.40
C THR A 130 3.25 7.91 -2.11
N VAL A 131 3.49 7.29 -3.26
CA VAL A 131 2.51 6.48 -3.99
C VAL A 131 3.11 5.09 -4.21
N CYS A 132 2.35 4.03 -3.92
CA CYS A 132 2.68 2.65 -4.27
C CYS A 132 1.56 2.08 -5.13
N ASN A 133 1.90 1.58 -6.32
CA ASN A 133 0.96 0.93 -7.22
C ASN A 133 1.17 -0.59 -7.22
N TYR A 134 0.08 -1.34 -7.33
CA TYR A 134 0.04 -2.80 -7.14
C TYR A 134 -0.63 -3.48 -8.35
N SER A 135 -0.01 -4.55 -8.86
CA SER A 135 -0.57 -5.29 -10.00
C SER A 135 -0.47 -6.81 -9.81
N PRO A 136 -1.51 -7.58 -10.15
CA PRO A 136 -2.91 -7.15 -10.34
C PRO A 136 -3.44 -6.31 -9.17
N ALA A 137 -4.44 -5.47 -9.43
CA ALA A 137 -5.06 -4.67 -8.36
C ALA A 137 -5.73 -5.57 -7.30
N GLY A 138 -5.70 -5.13 -6.04
CA GLY A 138 -6.44 -5.77 -4.96
C GLY A 138 -7.78 -5.09 -4.69
N ASN A 139 -8.38 -5.44 -3.55
CA ASN A 139 -9.59 -4.79 -3.02
C ASN A 139 -10.82 -4.90 -3.96
N TYR A 140 -10.93 -6.01 -4.69
CA TYR A 140 -12.12 -6.31 -5.48
C TYR A 140 -13.25 -6.87 -4.61
N ALA A 141 -14.43 -6.26 -4.72
CA ALA A 141 -15.64 -6.74 -4.06
C ALA A 141 -15.94 -8.19 -4.50
N GLY A 142 -16.23 -9.05 -3.51
CA GLY A 142 -16.49 -10.47 -3.72
C GLY A 142 -15.25 -11.36 -3.60
N GLU A 143 -14.05 -10.80 -3.55
CA GLU A 143 -12.79 -11.56 -3.61
C GLU A 143 -11.95 -11.51 -2.32
N TYR A 144 -12.41 -10.77 -1.29
CA TYR A 144 -11.65 -10.57 -0.05
C TYR A 144 -11.34 -11.86 0.71
N ALA A 145 -12.31 -12.77 0.83
CA ALA A 145 -12.15 -14.03 1.55
C ALA A 145 -11.00 -14.90 1.00
N ASP A 146 -10.76 -14.84 -0.31
CA ASP A 146 -9.73 -15.64 -0.98
C ASP A 146 -8.36 -14.95 -1.01
N ASN A 147 -8.34 -13.63 -0.84
CA ASN A 147 -7.14 -12.81 -1.03
C ASN A 147 -6.57 -12.21 0.26
N VAL A 148 -7.39 -11.99 1.30
CA VAL A 148 -6.95 -11.46 2.59
C VAL A 148 -7.10 -12.57 3.62
N LEU A 149 -6.03 -13.34 3.81
CA LEU A 149 -6.05 -14.54 4.64
C LEU A 149 -5.60 -14.23 6.07
N ARG A 150 -6.03 -15.06 7.03
CA ARG A 150 -5.62 -14.91 8.43
C ARG A 150 -4.11 -15.05 8.58
N PRO A 151 -3.50 -14.35 9.55
CA PRO A 151 -2.08 -14.49 9.83
C PRO A 151 -1.74 -15.93 10.27
N LEU A 152 -0.58 -16.42 9.87
CA LEU A 152 -0.04 -17.75 10.21
C LEU A 152 0.56 -17.82 11.62
N GLY A 153 0.45 -16.74 12.40
CA GLY A 153 0.99 -16.64 13.76
C GLY A 153 2.50 -16.38 13.81
N GLN A 154 3.09 -15.85 12.73
CA GLN A 154 4.48 -15.40 12.74
C GLN A 154 4.62 -14.08 13.51
N ALA A 155 5.82 -13.82 14.02
CA ALA A 155 6.10 -12.56 14.70
C ALA A 155 5.98 -11.39 13.73
N MET A 156 5.35 -10.31 14.19
CA MET A 156 5.23 -9.07 13.42
C MET A 156 6.61 -8.45 13.20
N TYR A 157 6.93 -8.10 11.96
CA TYR A 157 8.15 -7.36 11.66
C TYR A 157 7.94 -5.86 11.91
N VAL A 158 8.95 -5.20 12.46
CA VAL A 158 8.94 -3.74 12.70
C VAL A 158 10.19 -3.16 12.07
N VAL A 159 10.02 -2.22 11.15
CA VAL A 159 11.12 -1.50 10.51
C VAL A 159 11.52 -0.30 11.37
N SER A 160 12.82 -0.05 11.51
CA SER A 160 13.41 1.04 12.32
C SER A 160 14.14 2.08 11.48
#